data_AF-A0A916WXN2-F1
#
_entry.id   AF-A0A916WXN2-F1
#
_cell.length_a   1.000
_cell.length_b   1.000
_cell.length_c   1.000
_cell.angle_alpha   90.00
_cell.angle_beta   90.00
_cell.angle_gamma   90.00
#
_symmetry.space_group_name_H-M   'P 1'
#
loop_
_entity.id
_entity.type
_entity.pdbx_description
1 polymer ?
#
loop_
_entity_poly.entity_id
_entity_poly.type
_entity_poly.pdbx_seq_one_letter_code
_entity_poly.pdbx_strand_id
1 'polypeptide(L)'
;MHHQMKTDGVFLDDQYIDATGKARQVFYTQNGATIHGYAESGDDLFPTLRDITFTDPEPEPERPKRPPPQSNAESPTRRRPRLADTHARRRQERERNRQALEGERADQAWRNTQGPPF
;
A
#
# COMPACT_ATOMS: atom_id res chain seq x y z
N MET A 1 -15.66 0.27 -0.73
CA MET A 1 -14.82 1.24 -1.47
C MET A 1 -13.97 1.99 -0.45
N HIS A 2 -12.66 1.74 -0.41
CA HIS A 2 -11.75 2.42 0.51
C HIS A 2 -11.00 3.51 -0.28
N HIS A 3 -11.34 4.78 -0.04
CA HIS A 3 -10.55 5.91 -0.52
C HIS A 3 -9.42 6.17 0.48
N GLN A 4 -8.17 6.09 0.04
CA GLN A 4 -7.01 6.47 0.85
C GLN A 4 -6.84 7.99 0.71
N MET A 5 -7.32 8.72 1.71
CA MET A 5 -7.13 10.17 1.81
C MET A 5 -5.63 10.45 2.03
N LYS A 6 -4.95 11.04 1.04
CA LYS A 6 -3.61 11.59 1.20
C LYS A 6 -3.69 13.08 1.53
N THR A 7 -2.83 13.46 2.46
CA THR A 7 -2.72 14.74 3.15
C THR A 7 -2.37 15.89 2.18
N ASP A 8 -3.06 17.02 2.38
CA ASP A 8 -2.73 18.39 1.95
C ASP A 8 -2.63 18.66 0.44
N GLY A 9 -3.79 18.70 -0.20
CA GLY A 9 -4.00 19.25 -1.54
C GLY A 9 -5.18 18.56 -2.21
N VAL A 10 -6.18 19.32 -2.63
CA VAL A 10 -7.39 18.84 -3.33
C VAL A 10 -7.03 18.32 -4.74
N PHE A 11 -6.16 17.32 -4.81
CA PHE A 11 -5.94 16.53 -6.00
C PHE A 11 -6.85 15.31 -5.87
N LEU A 12 -7.82 15.23 -6.77
CA LEU A 12 -8.62 14.03 -6.93
C LEU A 12 -7.96 13.20 -8.02
N ASP A 13 -7.47 12.03 -7.61
CA ASP A 13 -6.90 11.04 -8.52
C ASP A 13 -8.00 10.03 -8.84
N ASP A 14 -8.51 10.07 -10.07
CA ASP A 14 -9.47 9.09 -10.56
C ASP A 14 -8.75 8.07 -11.44
N GLN A 15 -9.09 6.80 -11.25
CA GLN A 15 -8.63 5.70 -12.09
C GLN A 15 -9.84 4.94 -12.63
N TYR A 16 -9.93 4.80 -13.95
CA TYR A 16 -11.03 4.10 -14.62
C TYR A 16 -10.50 3.20 -15.73
N ILE A 17 -11.31 2.21 -16.10
CA ILE A 17 -11.04 1.35 -17.26
C ILE A 17 -11.63 2.01 -18.50
N ASP A 18 -10.80 2.27 -19.50
CA ASP A 18 -11.24 2.85 -20.75
C ASP A 18 -11.97 1.83 -21.64
N ALA A 19 -12.51 2.29 -22.77
CA ALA A 19 -13.22 1.44 -23.72
C ALA A 19 -12.34 0.33 -24.33
N THR A 20 -11.01 0.42 -24.19
CA THR A 20 -10.05 -0.59 -24.64
C THR A 20 -9.68 -1.59 -23.54
N GLY A 21 -10.30 -1.48 -22.36
CA GLY A 21 -10.03 -2.34 -21.21
C GLY A 21 -8.77 -1.95 -20.43
N LYS A 22 -8.17 -0.78 -20.70
CA LYS A 22 -6.93 -0.33 -20.07
C LYS A 22 -7.20 0.64 -18.93
N ALA A 23 -6.43 0.51 -17.85
CA ALA A 23 -6.50 1.45 -16.74
C ALA A 23 -5.93 2.80 -17.15
N ARG A 24 -6.72 3.86 -16.97
CA ARG A 24 -6.36 5.25 -17.18
C ARG A 24 -6.43 6.01 -15.88
N GLN A 25 -5.47 6.91 -15.66
CA GLN A 25 -5.43 7.79 -14.51
C GLN A 25 -5.68 9.23 -14.94
N VAL A 26 -6.46 9.96 -14.16
CA VAL A 26 -6.76 11.37 -14.36
C VAL A 26 -6.61 12.10 -13.04
N PHE A 27 -5.93 13.24 -13.08
CA PHE A 27 -5.70 14.12 -11.96
C PHE A 27 -6.49 15.41 -12.16
N TYR A 28 -7.36 15.72 -11.20
CA TYR A 28 -8.07 17.00 -11.18
C TYR A 28 -7.32 18.00 -10.31
N THR A 29 -6.92 19.12 -10.91
CA THR A 29 -6.28 20.22 -10.19
C THR A 29 -7.32 21.16 -9.60
N GLN A 30 -6.92 21.93 -8.58
CA GLN A 30 -7.77 22.94 -7.94
C GLN A 30 -8.30 24.01 -8.90
N ASN A 31 -7.58 24.29 -9.98
CA ASN A 31 -7.97 25.28 -10.99
C ASN A 31 -8.93 24.69 -12.04
N GLY A 32 -9.43 23.47 -11.84
CA GLY A 32 -10.31 22.77 -12.78
C GLY A 32 -9.58 22.18 -13.99
N ALA A 33 -8.25 22.27 -14.05
CA ALA A 33 -7.49 21.60 -15.12
C ALA A 33 -7.48 20.09 -14.87
N THR A 34 -7.69 19.34 -15.95
CA THR A 34 -7.63 17.88 -15.98
C THR A 34 -6.29 17.47 -16.56
N ILE A 35 -5.47 16.78 -15.78
CA ILE A 35 -4.18 16.26 -16.23
C ILE A 35 -4.34 14.75 -16.40
N HIS A 36 -4.08 14.25 -17.62
CA HIS A 36 -4.04 12.82 -17.87
C HIS A 36 -2.75 12.26 -17.28
N GLY A 37 -2.88 11.30 -16.37
CA GLY A 37 -1.76 10.54 -15.85
C GLY A 37 -1.17 9.62 -16.92
N TYR A 38 0.10 9.27 -16.75
CA TYR A 38 0.72 8.22 -17.54
C TYR A 38 -0.10 6.93 -17.40
N ALA A 39 -0.21 6.17 -18.48
CA ALA A 39 -0.74 4.82 -18.38
C ALA A 39 0.15 4.02 -17.42
N GLU A 40 -0.36 3.66 -16.24
CA GLU A 40 0.36 2.81 -15.26
C GLU A 40 0.74 1.45 -15.87
N SER A 41 0.16 1.08 -17.01
CA SER A 41 0.53 -0.09 -17.80
C SER A 41 1.92 0.02 -18.44
N GLY A 42 2.55 1.20 -18.44
CA GLY A 42 3.85 1.44 -19.05
C GLY A 42 3.81 1.64 -20.57
N ASP A 43 2.63 1.59 -21.19
CA ASP A 43 2.43 1.69 -22.64
C ASP A 43 2.93 3.03 -23.23
N ASP A 44 2.92 4.10 -22.42
CA ASP A 44 3.39 5.42 -22.85
C ASP A 44 4.91 5.47 -22.99
N LEU A 45 5.62 4.66 -22.19
CA LEU A 45 7.08 4.53 -22.26
C LEU A 45 7.49 3.41 -23.24
N PHE A 46 6.69 2.35 -23.31
CA PHE A 46 6.97 1.15 -24.10
C PHE A 46 5.76 0.80 -24.97
N PRO A 47 5.62 1.41 -26.16
CA PRO A 47 4.47 1.19 -27.04
C PRO A 47 4.23 -0.27 -27.41
N THR A 48 5.28 -1.09 -27.44
CA THR A 48 5.22 -2.53 -27.74
C THR A 48 4.45 -3.35 -26.71
N LEU A 49 4.26 -2.85 -25.48
CA LEU A 49 3.42 -3.51 -24.49
C LEU A 49 1.95 -3.55 -24.93
N ARG A 50 1.52 -2.66 -25.84
CA ARG A 50 0.16 -2.65 -26.40
C ARG A 50 -0.16 -3.91 -27.22
N ASP A 51 0.86 -4.58 -27.74
CA ASP A 51 0.73 -5.74 -28.62
C ASP A 51 0.77 -7.08 -27.85
N ILE A 52 1.13 -7.05 -26.57
CA ILE A 52 1.26 -8.26 -25.75
C ILE A 52 -0.11 -8.60 -25.15
N THR A 53 -0.60 -9.80 -25.47
CA THR A 53 -1.82 -10.35 -24.87
C THR A 53 -1.43 -11.43 -23.87
N PHE A 54 -1.83 -11.28 -22.61
CA PHE A 54 -1.71 -12.34 -21.62
C PHE A 54 -2.91 -13.27 -21.76
N THR A 55 -2.65 -14.55 -22.05
CA THR A 55 -3.67 -15.60 -21.97
C THR A 55 -3.61 -16.25 -20.61
N ASP A 56 -4.77 -16.64 -20.06
CA ASP A 56 -4.80 -17.44 -18.85
C ASP A 56 -3.99 -18.73 -19.08
N PRO A 57 -3.24 -19.21 -18.06
CA PRO A 57 -2.58 -20.49 -18.17
C PRO A 57 -3.63 -21.57 -18.43
N GLU A 58 -3.35 -22.46 -19.39
CA GLU A 58 -4.19 -23.63 -19.61
C GLU A 58 -4.34 -24.39 -18.28
N PRO A 59 -5.56 -24.78 -17.87
CA PRO A 59 -5.75 -25.49 -16.62
C PRO A 59 -4.86 -26.73 -16.61
N GLU A 60 -3.91 -26.76 -15.68
CA GLU A 60 -2.97 -27.87 -15.57
C GLU A 60 -3.77 -29.18 -15.40
N PRO A 61 -3.50 -30.23 -16.18
CA PRO A 61 -4.20 -31.50 -16.01
C PRO A 61 -4.03 -31.96 -14.57
N GLU A 62 -5.13 -32.36 -13.92
CA GLU A 62 -5.13 -32.77 -12.53
C GLU A 62 -4.05 -33.85 -12.29
N ARG A 63 -2.93 -33.45 -11.69
CA ARG A 63 -1.88 -34.40 -11.33
C ARG A 63 -2.47 -35.37 -10.29
N PRO A 64 -2.27 -36.69 -10.43
CA PRO A 64 -2.78 -37.65 -9.45
C PRO A 64 -2.25 -37.27 -8.06
N LYS A 65 -3.18 -37.05 -7.12
CA LYS A 65 -2.87 -36.66 -5.75
C LYS A 65 -1.96 -37.71 -5.14
N ARG A 66 -0.68 -37.34 -4.93
CA ARG A 66 0.27 -38.18 -4.20
C ARG A 66 -0.29 -38.42 -2.79
N PRO A 67 -0.27 -39.64 -2.26
CA PRO A 67 -0.71 -39.88 -0.89
C PRO A 67 0.11 -38.99 0.07
N PRO A 68 -0.51 -38.44 1.12
CA PRO A 68 0.19 -37.57 2.06
C PRO A 68 1.38 -38.34 2.65
N PRO A 69 2.57 -37.72 2.75
CA PRO A 69 3.71 -38.37 3.37
C PRO A 69 3.35 -38.74 4.81
N GLN A 70 3.58 -39.99 5.18
CA GLN A 70 3.40 -40.47 6.54
C GLN A 70 4.24 -39.61 7.49
N SER A 71 3.59 -39.01 8.47
CA SER A 71 4.15 -38.07 9.43
C SER A 71 5.14 -38.76 10.36
N ASN A 72 6.39 -38.92 9.93
CA ASN A 72 7.50 -39.35 10.77
C ASN A 72 8.74 -38.53 10.44
N ALA A 73 8.70 -37.25 10.80
CA ALA A 73 9.87 -36.43 11.12
C ALA A 73 9.36 -35.09 11.66
N GLU A 74 9.84 -34.76 12.85
CA GLU A 74 9.70 -33.50 13.56
C GLU A 74 9.76 -32.31 12.59
N SER A 75 8.59 -31.80 12.19
CA SER A 75 8.51 -30.65 11.30
C SER A 75 9.00 -29.43 12.08
N PRO A 76 9.94 -28.62 11.56
CA PRO A 76 10.45 -27.47 12.29
C PRO A 76 9.28 -26.55 12.65
N THR A 77 9.08 -26.30 13.94
CA THR A 77 8.04 -25.41 14.47
C THR A 77 8.10 -24.10 13.72
N ARG A 78 7.04 -23.83 12.96
CA ARG A 78 6.94 -22.72 12.01
C ARG A 78 7.48 -21.44 12.64
N ARG A 79 8.68 -21.00 12.22
CA ARG A 79 9.22 -19.68 12.57
C ARG A 79 8.11 -18.66 12.28
N ARG A 80 7.86 -17.75 13.22
CA ARG A 80 6.76 -16.77 13.12
C ARG A 80 6.76 -16.18 11.70
N PRO A 81 5.60 -16.13 11.02
CA PRO A 81 5.55 -15.64 9.67
C PRO A 81 6.12 -14.22 9.65
N ARG A 82 7.02 -13.92 8.72
CA ARG A 82 7.69 -12.61 8.55
C ARG A 82 6.73 -11.41 8.67
N LEU A 83 5.47 -11.61 8.27
CA LEU A 83 4.39 -10.65 8.41
C LEU A 83 4.09 -10.30 9.88
N ALA A 84 4.01 -11.30 10.76
CA ALA A 84 3.78 -11.11 12.19
C ALA A 84 4.90 -10.31 12.85
N ASP A 85 6.15 -10.58 12.49
CA ASP A 85 7.31 -9.83 12.99
C ASP A 85 7.31 -8.38 12.47
N THR A 86 6.94 -8.18 11.21
CA THR A 86 6.77 -6.84 10.63
C THR A 86 5.67 -6.06 11.35
N HIS A 87 4.54 -6.68 11.66
CA HIS A 87 3.46 -6.04 12.43
C HIS A 87 3.87 -5.76 13.88
N ALA A 88 4.64 -6.65 14.51
CA ALA A 88 5.16 -6.42 15.85
C ALA A 88 6.08 -5.19 15.88
N ARG A 89 7.03 -5.09 14.94
CA ARG A 89 7.93 -3.93 14.80
C ARG A 89 7.15 -2.63 14.59
N ARG A 90 6.20 -2.61 13.65
CA ARG A 90 5.37 -1.42 13.37
C ARG A 90 4.53 -0.99 14.57
N ARG A 91 4.01 -1.94 15.36
CA ARG A 91 3.26 -1.62 16.59
C ARG A 91 4.17 -0.97 17.63
N GLN A 92 5.37 -1.52 17.84
CA GLN A 92 6.34 -0.96 18.77
C GLN A 92 6.77 0.46 18.35
N GLU A 93 7.01 0.68 17.06
CA GLU A 93 7.37 1.98 16.51
C GLU A 93 6.25 3.02 16.69
N ARG A 94 4.99 2.64 16.44
CA ARG A 94 3.84 3.52 16.68
C ARG A 94 3.68 3.89 18.15
N GLU A 95 3.93 2.96 19.06
CA GLU A 95 3.84 3.22 20.50
C GLU A 95 4.93 4.22 20.93
N ARG A 96 6.16 4.05 20.43
CA ARG A 96 7.25 5.01 20.68
C ARG A 96 6.91 6.40 20.13
N ASN A 97 6.37 6.47 18.91
CA ASN A 97 5.99 7.75 18.30
C ASN A 97 4.85 8.41 19.06
N ARG A 98 3.89 7.63 19.59
CA ARG A 98 2.81 8.16 20.44
C ARG A 98 3.38 8.77 21.72
N GLN A 99 4.26 8.06 22.41
CA GLN A 99 4.90 8.55 23.64
C GLN A 99 5.75 9.79 23.39
N ALA A 100 6.51 9.84 22.29
CA ALA A 100 7.29 11.01 21.92
C ALA A 100 6.40 12.24 21.68
N LEU A 101 5.30 12.08 20.94
CA LEU A 101 4.34 13.15 20.68
C LEU A 101 3.63 13.63 21.96
N GLU A 102 3.28 12.72 22.86
CA GLU A 102 2.71 13.05 24.17
C GLU A 102 3.70 13.84 25.03
N GLY A 103 4.97 13.45 25.03
CA GLY A 103 6.06 14.18 25.70
C GLY A 103 6.25 15.58 25.13
N GLU A 104 6.34 15.73 23.80
CA GLU A 104 6.45 17.02 23.13
C GLU A 104 5.26 17.93 23.42
N ARG A 105 4.03 17.38 23.43
CA ARG A 105 2.82 18.11 23.80
C ARG A 105 2.84 18.55 25.26
N ALA A 106 3.26 17.69 26.18
CA ALA A 106 3.40 18.03 27.59
C ALA A 106 4.47 19.11 27.79
N ASP A 107 5.59 19.01 27.09
CA ASP A 107 6.66 20.00 27.14
C ASP A 107 6.21 21.35 26.59
N GLN A 108 5.45 21.35 25.50
CA GLN A 108 4.90 22.56 24.92
C GLN A 108 3.84 23.19 25.84
N ALA A 109 3.02 22.38 26.52
CA ALA A 109 2.08 22.85 27.52
C ALA A 109 2.80 23.48 28.74
N TRP A 110 3.87 22.86 29.24
CA TRP A 110 4.68 23.39 30.34
C TRP A 110 5.28 24.76 29.99
N ARG A 111 5.86 24.88 28.79
CA ARG A 111 6.44 26.15 28.29
C ARG A 111 5.40 27.24 28.14
N ASN A 112 4.20 26.90 27.67
CA ASN A 112 3.10 27.86 27.51
C ASN A 112 2.58 28.37 28.87
N THR A 113 2.63 27.56 29.93
CA THR A 113 2.20 27.96 31.29
C THR A 113 3.22 28.82 32.05
N GLN A 114 4.47 28.90 31.60
CA GLN A 114 5.56 29.64 32.27
C GLN A 114 5.93 30.91 31.51
N GLY A 115 4.92 31.61 31.00
CA GLY A 115 5.08 32.91 30.34
C GLY A 115 5.89 33.89 31.20
N PRO A 116 6.62 34.84 30.56
CA PRO A 116 7.64 35.63 31.23
C PRO A 116 7.04 36.42 32.40
N PRO A 117 7.78 36.59 33.51
CA PRO A 117 7.34 37.48 34.58
C PRO A 117 7.20 38.90 34.03
N PHE A 118 6.07 39.55 34.34
CA PHE A 118 5.77 40.94 33.99
C PHE A 118 6.83 41.91 34.54
#